data_AF-A0A973XBG0-F1
#
_entry.id   AF-A0A973XBG0-F1
#
_cell.length_a   1.000
_cell.length_b   1.000
_cell.length_c   1.000
_cell.angle_alpha   90.00
_cell.angle_beta   90.00
_cell.angle_gamma   90.00
#
_symmetry.space_group_name_H-M   'P 1'
#
loop_
_entity.id
_entity.type
_entity.pdbx_description
1 polymer ?
#
loop_
_entity_poly.entity_id
_entity_poly.type
_entity_poly.pdbx_seq_one_letter_code
_entity_poly.pdbx_strand_id
1 'polypeptide(L)' 'ALGHPIGASGARIMVTLIHALKARGLKRGVATLCIGGGEATAVAVELL' A
#
# COMPACT_ATOMS: atom_id res chain seq x y z
N ALA A 1 -15.35 -6.33 1.35
CA ALA A 1 -14.45 -5.17 1.61
C ALA A 1 -13.69 -5.42 2.91
N LEU A 2 -12.42 -4.98 3.01
CA LEU A 2 -11.54 -5.24 4.18
C LEU A 2 -11.66 -4.18 5.31
N GLY A 3 -12.51 -3.16 5.13
CA GLY A 3 -12.62 -2.02 6.03
C GLY A 3 -11.62 -0.89 5.73
N HIS A 4 -11.88 0.29 6.29
CA HIS A 4 -11.04 1.48 6.16
C HIS A 4 -10.82 2.16 7.52
N PRO A 5 -10.02 1.55 8.42
CA PRO A 5 -9.61 2.23 9.65
C PRO A 5 -8.69 3.40 9.28
N ILE A 6 -9.15 4.62 9.52
CA ILE A 6 -8.38 5.85 9.30
C ILE A 6 -7.11 5.78 10.17
N GLY A 7 -5.97 6.18 9.59
CA GLY A 7 -4.65 6.09 10.25
C GLY A 7 -3.94 4.72 10.10
N ALA A 8 -4.67 3.61 10.00
CA ALA A 8 -4.06 2.26 9.84
C ALA A 8 -4.09 1.74 8.39
N SER A 9 -5.00 2.27 7.56
CA SER A 9 -5.21 1.76 6.19
C SER A 9 -3.98 1.89 5.28
N GLY A 10 -3.14 2.91 5.46
CA GLY A 10 -1.89 3.07 4.70
C GLY A 10 -0.91 1.91 4.96
N ALA A 11 -0.64 1.61 6.23
CA ALA A 11 0.21 0.48 6.62
C ALA A 11 -0.37 -0.86 6.13
N ARG A 12 -1.69 -1.04 6.24
CA ARG A 12 -2.38 -2.25 5.74
C ARG A 12 -2.16 -2.45 4.24
N ILE A 13 -2.33 -1.40 3.42
CA ILE A 13 -2.11 -1.49 1.96
C ILE A 13 -0.65 -1.78 1.65
N MET A 14 0.30 -1.12 2.33
CA MET A 14 1.74 -1.37 2.17
C MET A 14 2.11 -2.83 2.49
N VAL A 15 1.67 -3.35 3.63
CA VAL A 15 1.91 -4.74 4.04
C VAL A 15 1.30 -5.71 3.03
N THR A 16 0.09 -5.43 2.55
CA THR A 16 -0.57 -6.26 1.53
C THR A 16 0.23 -6.27 0.22
N LEU A 17 0.72 -5.12 -0.24
CA LEU A 17 1.56 -5.01 -1.43
C LEU A 17 2.85 -5.82 -1.28
N ILE A 18 3.58 -5.66 -0.17
CA ILE A 18 4.84 -6.40 0.07
C ILE A 18 4.60 -7.91 0.05
N HIS A 19 3.55 -8.40 0.72
CA HIS A 19 3.21 -9.82 0.71
C HIS A 19 2.82 -10.30 -0.69
N ALA A 20 2.07 -9.50 -1.46
CA ALA A 20 1.70 -9.84 -2.82
C ALA A 20 2.92 -9.89 -3.76
N LEU A 21 3.87 -8.96 -3.63
CA LEU A 21 5.11 -8.95 -4.40
C LEU A 21 5.94 -10.20 -4.11
N LYS A 22 6.13 -10.55 -2.83
CA LYS A 22 6.81 -11.79 -2.41
C LYS A 22 6.14 -13.04 -2.98
N ALA A 23 4.82 -13.15 -2.82
CA ALA A 23 4.06 -14.32 -3.28
C ALA A 23 4.06 -14.49 -4.80
N ARG A 24 4.21 -13.39 -5.55
CA ARG A 24 4.23 -13.38 -7.03
C ARG A 24 5.64 -13.37 -7.63
N GLY A 25 6.69 -13.36 -6.81
CA GLY A 25 8.07 -13.25 -7.29
C GLY A 25 8.38 -11.92 -8.00
N LEU A 26 7.64 -10.86 -7.66
CA LEU A 26 7.83 -9.52 -8.23
C LEU A 26 8.71 -8.67 -7.32
N LYS A 27 9.40 -7.69 -7.90
CA LYS A 27 10.35 -6.83 -7.16
C LYS A 27 9.81 -5.44 -6.84
N ARG A 28 9.05 -4.83 -7.74
CA ARG A 28 8.63 -3.42 -7.65
C ARG A 28 7.14 -3.28 -7.55
N GLY A 29 6.68 -2.34 -6.73
CA GLY A 29 5.26 -1.99 -6.65
C GLY A 29 5.06 -0.59 -6.09
N VAL A 30 3.85 -0.06 -6.29
CA VAL A 30 3.44 1.25 -5.77
C VAL A 30 2.14 1.08 -5.01
N ALA A 31 2.07 1.65 -3.81
CA ALA A 31 0.84 1.77 -3.03
C ALA A 31 0.41 3.22 -2.99
N THR A 32 -0.90 3.46 -3.12
CA THR A 32 -1.49 4.81 -3.11
C THR A 32 -2.69 4.87 -2.17
N LEU A 33 -2.91 6.03 -1.55
CA LEU A 33 -4.08 6.26 -0.70
C LEU A 33 -4.52 7.73 -0.82
N CYS A 34 -5.83 7.96 -0.98
CA CYS A 34 -6.43 9.28 -0.86
C CYS A 34 -6.69 9.64 0.61
N ILE A 35 -6.66 10.93 0.91
CA ILE A 35 -6.87 11.48 2.24
C ILE A 35 -7.95 12.58 2.13
N GLY A 36 -8.78 12.70 3.17
CA GLY A 36 -9.78 13.78 3.23
C GLY A 36 -9.12 15.15 3.07
N GLY A 37 -9.78 16.08 2.39
CA GLY A 37 -9.20 17.39 2.06
C GLY A 37 -8.61 17.51 0.65
N GLY A 38 -8.65 16.44 -0.14
CA GLY A 38 -8.20 16.46 -1.55
C GLY A 38 -6.73 16.06 -1.75
N GLU A 39 -6.13 15.43 -0.75
CA GLU A 39 -4.73 15.00 -0.78
C GLU A 39 -4.60 13.51 -1.11
N ALA A 40 -3.40 13.10 -1.49
CA ALA A 40 -3.05 11.70 -1.67
C ALA A 40 -1.55 11.47 -1.49
N THR A 41 -1.21 10.26 -1.07
CA THR A 41 0.19 9.82 -0.96
C THR A 41 0.42 8.60 -1.85
N ALA A 42 1.55 8.58 -2.55
CA ALA A 42 2.04 7.44 -3.33
C ALA A 42 3.42 7.02 -2.82
N VAL A 43 3.62 5.72 -2.61
CA VAL A 43 4.89 5.16 -2.13
C VAL A 43 5.32 4.02 -3.05
N ALA A 44 6.50 4.16 -3.63
CA ALA A 44 7.15 3.09 -4.40
C ALA A 44 8.02 2.24 -3.47
N VAL A 45 7.98 0.92 -3.66
CA VAL A 45 8.84 -0.04 -2.94
C VAL A 45 9.52 -0.99 -3.92
N GLU A 46 10.75 -1.34 -3.60
CA GLU A 46 11.51 -2.39 -4.25
C GLU A 46 11.93 -3.42 -3.18
N LEU A 47 11.66 -4.70 -3.43
CA LEU A 47 12.13 -5.79 -2.58
C LEU A 47 13.60 -6.08 -2.90
N LEU A 48 14.40 -6.21 -1.84
CA LEU A 48 15.80 -6.63 -1.89
C LEU A 48 15.91 -8.13 -2.18
#